data_AF-A0A495KVJ3-F1
#
_entry.id   AF-A0A495KVJ3-F1
#
_cell.length_a   1.000
_cell.length_b   1.000
_cell.length_c   1.000
_cell.angle_alpha   90.00
_cell.angle_beta   90.00
_cell.angle_gamma   90.00
#
_symmetry.space_group_name_H-M   'P 1'
#
loop_
_entity.id
_entity.type
_entity.pdbx_description
1 polymer ?
#
loop_
_entity_poly.entity_id
_entity_poly.type
_entity_poly.pdbx_seq_one_letter_code
_entity_poly.pdbx_strand_id
1 'polypeptide(L)'
;MTQEDGRRDEPEAVPERSDEERTDSPGAAATEGGSAADPAAHGDGGTASGTPRFAAPGDSGFAAPGATAPEGGREGATTPDHPAEGPRPGFAPPGGSAPGFAAPGGGSSEHAQHGYAPPGGGSSGYAPPGGGTPGFAAPGGDAPGFAAPGGGSSEHAQYGFAPPGGGEYAAAGHPPAAGQWGAPGHAVPGGHPGQGHPPGPGHGGGPGRPPQAPKPGVVALRPMTVGDLLNGAFSLIRHNPKTFVGVSLIVMAVASIVSSVGFGGYMSDYGRFMDQLLADPNSIDPDDPLPFSTWSLVALYGGSLISYAGTIVLTGLLTCAIGLAVLGRKLSPSETWAAAKPRLGAVAGLALLQLAISVGLSVIVFGLIAVGVLIGFALISSGAEGAGAVVMILTVLIGLVGGLVLAAWISVRIYFAMPIVVLERLSPTRALARSWRLTQGSWWRVFGVLLLTLLLVGVVSQLLTTPFTVLSVVPSFLFPGEAWVPVAAGALIYVGTVLISSFTTPFTVGVSTLLYIDLRMRREGLDLKLHTASQAGHEVGPEIYLPERQA
;
A
#
# COMPACT_ATOMS: atom_id res chain seq x y z
N MET A 1 -82.67 8.47 1.97
CA MET A 1 -84.04 8.31 1.43
C MET A 1 -83.90 8.24 -0.08
N THR A 2 -84.19 7.14 -0.77
CA THR A 2 -84.80 5.83 -0.41
C THR A 2 -84.37 4.84 -1.53
N GLN A 3 -83.85 3.62 -1.28
CA GLN A 3 -84.54 2.29 -1.37
C GLN A 3 -85.39 2.10 -2.66
N GLU A 4 -85.43 0.99 -3.42
CA GLU A 4 -85.06 -0.46 -3.31
C GLU A 4 -84.53 -0.99 -4.68
N ASP A 5 -83.65 -2.00 -4.78
CA ASP A 5 -83.84 -3.48 -4.86
C ASP A 5 -84.74 -4.03 -6.00
N GLY A 6 -84.33 -5.14 -6.63
CA GLY A 6 -84.97 -5.72 -7.83
C GLY A 6 -84.16 -6.83 -8.53
N ARG A 7 -84.06 -8.01 -7.91
CA ARG A 7 -83.38 -9.24 -8.40
C ARG A 7 -84.26 -10.09 -9.34
N ARG A 8 -83.64 -11.00 -10.15
CA ARG A 8 -84.16 -12.17 -10.96
C ARG A 8 -83.83 -12.07 -12.46
N ASP A 9 -83.55 -13.12 -13.25
CA ASP A 9 -83.36 -14.59 -13.09
C ASP A 9 -82.37 -15.10 -14.17
N GLU A 10 -81.82 -16.32 -14.04
CA GLU A 10 -80.98 -17.02 -15.06
C GLU A 10 -81.85 -17.72 -16.14
N PRO A 11 -81.28 -18.27 -17.26
CA PRO A 11 -80.71 -19.62 -17.17
C PRO A 11 -79.46 -19.94 -18.02
N GLU A 12 -78.77 -20.95 -17.51
CA GLU A 12 -77.71 -21.83 -18.01
C GLU A 12 -77.82 -22.34 -19.47
N ALA A 13 -76.66 -22.50 -20.14
CA ALA A 13 -76.43 -23.48 -21.22
C ALA A 13 -74.94 -23.86 -21.29
N VAL A 14 -74.63 -25.16 -21.31
CA VAL A 14 -73.28 -25.75 -21.24
C VAL A 14 -73.07 -26.73 -22.45
N PRO A 15 -72.01 -27.55 -22.53
CA PRO A 15 -70.89 -27.40 -23.47
C PRO A 15 -70.88 -28.41 -24.64
N GLU A 16 -69.86 -28.33 -25.51
CA GLU A 16 -69.38 -29.50 -26.26
C GLU A 16 -67.92 -29.88 -25.92
N ARG A 17 -67.80 -31.14 -25.49
CA ARG A 17 -66.64 -32.05 -25.61
C ARG A 17 -66.53 -32.55 -27.07
N SER A 18 -65.60 -33.38 -27.54
CA SER A 18 -64.27 -33.90 -27.16
C SER A 18 -63.59 -34.30 -28.49
N ASP A 19 -62.33 -34.74 -28.56
CA ASP A 19 -61.90 -36.16 -28.55
C ASP A 19 -60.35 -36.12 -28.75
N GLU A 20 -59.51 -36.85 -28.02
CA GLU A 20 -59.10 -38.26 -28.28
C GLU A 20 -58.35 -38.45 -29.64
N GLU A 21 -57.24 -39.20 -29.77
CA GLU A 21 -56.54 -40.15 -28.89
C GLU A 21 -55.13 -40.54 -29.47
N ARG A 22 -54.03 -40.51 -28.66
CA ARG A 22 -52.88 -41.52 -28.60
C ARG A 22 -52.06 -41.76 -29.92
N THR A 23 -50.97 -42.53 -30.07
CA THR A 23 -50.16 -43.52 -29.30
C THR A 23 -48.65 -43.44 -29.68
N ASP A 24 -47.77 -43.76 -28.72
CA ASP A 24 -46.51 -44.55 -28.80
C ASP A 24 -45.31 -44.29 -29.76
N SER A 25 -44.14 -44.69 -29.25
CA SER A 25 -42.85 -44.93 -29.94
C SER A 25 -42.78 -46.40 -30.48
N PRO A 26 -41.65 -47.02 -30.93
CA PRO A 26 -40.27 -46.56 -31.19
C PRO A 26 -39.62 -47.09 -32.50
N GLY A 27 -38.34 -46.74 -32.77
CA GLY A 27 -37.33 -47.74 -33.21
C GLY A 27 -36.89 -47.88 -34.69
N ALA A 28 -35.59 -47.65 -34.90
CA ALA A 28 -34.63 -48.43 -35.71
C ALA A 28 -34.57 -48.44 -37.27
N ALA A 29 -33.38 -48.04 -37.74
CA ALA A 29 -32.50 -48.70 -38.76
C ALA A 29 -32.76 -48.60 -40.30
N ALA A 30 -31.68 -48.20 -41.03
CA ALA A 30 -31.20 -48.68 -42.35
C ALA A 30 -32.14 -48.57 -43.60
N THR A 31 -31.79 -48.56 -44.90
CA THR A 31 -30.60 -48.42 -45.81
C THR A 31 -31.17 -48.32 -47.26
N GLU A 32 -30.51 -47.93 -48.38
CA GLU A 32 -29.14 -47.55 -48.73
C GLU A 32 -29.11 -46.69 -50.04
N GLY A 33 -27.96 -46.07 -50.38
CA GLY A 33 -27.60 -45.64 -51.77
C GLY A 33 -28.22 -44.31 -52.29
N GLY A 34 -27.58 -43.58 -53.21
CA GLY A 34 -26.26 -43.74 -53.83
C GLY A 34 -26.13 -43.06 -55.21
N SER A 35 -24.89 -42.85 -55.71
CA SER A 35 -24.49 -42.31 -57.04
C SER A 35 -24.68 -40.79 -57.26
N ALA A 36 -23.65 -39.93 -57.46
CA ALA A 36 -22.49 -39.88 -58.40
C ALA A 36 -22.87 -39.30 -59.80
N ALA A 37 -22.02 -38.59 -60.58
CA ALA A 37 -20.58 -38.22 -60.56
C ALA A 37 -20.41 -36.79 -61.21
N ASP A 38 -19.40 -35.94 -60.96
CA ASP A 38 -17.96 -35.93 -61.38
C ASP A 38 -17.74 -35.79 -62.93
N PRO A 39 -16.60 -35.33 -63.52
CA PRO A 39 -15.30 -34.92 -62.94
C PRO A 39 -14.52 -33.72 -63.60
N ALA A 40 -13.26 -33.53 -63.15
CA ALA A 40 -12.04 -33.00 -63.85
C ALA A 40 -11.66 -31.48 -63.79
N ALA A 41 -10.38 -31.04 -63.76
CA ALA A 41 -9.07 -31.69 -63.42
C ALA A 41 -7.88 -30.66 -63.30
N HIS A 42 -6.76 -31.11 -62.68
CA HIS A 42 -5.33 -30.68 -62.80
C HIS A 42 -4.78 -29.32 -62.25
N GLY A 43 -3.57 -29.40 -61.64
CA GLY A 43 -2.63 -28.29 -61.36
C GLY A 43 -1.58 -28.61 -60.26
N ASP A 44 -0.27 -28.54 -60.57
CA ASP A 44 0.85 -29.06 -59.73
C ASP A 44 1.59 -28.07 -58.79
N GLY A 45 2.31 -28.62 -57.78
CA GLY A 45 3.48 -28.04 -57.09
C GLY A 45 3.22 -27.35 -55.73
N GLY A 46 4.11 -27.38 -54.71
CA GLY A 46 5.35 -28.16 -54.51
C GLY A 46 6.24 -27.61 -53.35
N THR A 47 6.56 -28.44 -52.34
CA THR A 47 7.58 -28.24 -51.24
C THR A 47 7.36 -27.03 -50.29
N ALA A 48 7.55 -27.04 -48.95
CA ALA A 48 8.51 -27.73 -48.09
C ALA A 48 8.17 -27.59 -46.57
N SER A 49 8.83 -28.40 -45.72
CA SER A 49 9.25 -28.12 -44.32
C SER A 49 8.23 -28.05 -43.15
N GLY A 50 8.08 -29.18 -42.45
CA GLY A 50 8.56 -29.29 -41.05
C GLY A 50 7.63 -28.91 -39.88
N THR A 51 6.95 -29.90 -39.29
CA THR A 51 6.35 -29.82 -37.94
C THR A 51 6.64 -31.08 -37.11
N PRO A 52 7.03 -30.96 -35.82
CA PRO A 52 7.08 -32.09 -34.89
C PRO A 52 5.74 -32.27 -34.16
N ARG A 53 5.35 -33.54 -33.95
CA ARG A 53 4.11 -33.96 -33.28
C ARG A 53 4.26 -33.96 -31.76
N PHE A 54 3.15 -33.80 -31.04
CA PHE A 54 2.89 -34.52 -29.79
C PHE A 54 1.44 -35.01 -29.75
N ALA A 55 1.20 -36.17 -29.15
CA ALA A 55 -0.04 -36.93 -29.28
C ALA A 55 -0.91 -36.89 -28.00
N ALA A 56 -2.21 -37.15 -28.19
CA ALA A 56 -3.22 -37.33 -27.14
C ALA A 56 -3.49 -38.83 -26.86
N PRO A 57 -4.17 -39.21 -25.77
CA PRO A 57 -4.18 -40.58 -25.24
C PRO A 57 -5.33 -41.45 -25.79
N GLY A 58 -5.32 -42.75 -25.44
CA GLY A 58 -6.42 -43.69 -25.66
C GLY A 58 -6.59 -44.69 -24.51
N ASP A 59 -7.84 -45.05 -24.23
CA ASP A 59 -8.26 -45.92 -23.12
C ASP A 59 -8.23 -47.43 -23.43
N SER A 60 -8.21 -48.27 -22.38
CA SER A 60 -9.15 -49.39 -22.15
C SER A 60 -8.66 -50.36 -21.05
N GLY A 61 -9.56 -50.92 -20.22
CA GLY A 61 -9.21 -52.02 -19.29
C GLY A 61 -10.07 -52.12 -18.00
N PHE A 62 -11.19 -52.81 -18.08
CA PHE A 62 -12.24 -52.97 -17.05
C PHE A 62 -11.90 -53.93 -15.89
N ALA A 63 -12.26 -53.61 -14.62
CA ALA A 63 -12.78 -54.56 -13.59
C ALA A 63 -13.02 -53.92 -12.19
N ALA A 64 -14.10 -54.35 -11.51
CA ALA A 64 -14.49 -54.13 -10.10
C ALA A 64 -15.39 -55.34 -9.65
N PRO A 65 -15.98 -55.48 -8.43
CA PRO A 65 -16.07 -54.57 -7.27
C PRO A 65 -16.00 -55.20 -5.83
N GLY A 66 -16.15 -54.36 -4.78
CA GLY A 66 -16.69 -54.72 -3.44
C GLY A 66 -15.66 -54.97 -2.31
N ALA A 67 -15.94 -54.73 -1.02
CA ALA A 67 -17.08 -54.06 -0.37
C ALA A 67 -16.78 -53.64 1.12
N THR A 68 -17.55 -52.65 1.62
CA THR A 68 -17.95 -52.39 3.04
C THR A 68 -16.93 -52.22 4.19
N ALA A 69 -17.03 -51.05 4.87
CA ALA A 69 -16.88 -50.88 6.33
C ALA A 69 -18.25 -51.19 7.03
N PRO A 70 -18.46 -51.21 8.38
CA PRO A 70 -18.01 -50.18 9.35
C PRO A 70 -17.73 -50.60 10.83
N GLU A 71 -17.41 -49.58 11.65
CA GLU A 71 -17.70 -49.37 13.09
C GLU A 71 -17.30 -50.34 14.24
N GLY A 72 -16.60 -49.77 15.23
CA GLY A 72 -17.07 -49.78 16.63
C GLY A 72 -16.31 -50.61 17.68
N GLY A 73 -16.03 -50.02 18.86
CA GLY A 73 -15.81 -50.78 20.11
C GLY A 73 -14.54 -50.45 20.92
N ARG A 74 -14.74 -49.99 22.16
CA ARG A 74 -13.73 -49.51 23.13
C ARG A 74 -12.96 -50.62 23.91
N GLU A 75 -11.93 -50.15 24.61
CA GLU A 75 -11.41 -50.62 25.93
C GLU A 75 -10.53 -51.89 26.01
N GLY A 76 -9.60 -51.87 26.98
CA GLY A 76 -8.80 -53.03 27.42
C GLY A 76 -7.28 -52.81 27.38
N ALA A 77 -6.63 -52.81 28.55
CA ALA A 77 -5.16 -52.76 28.68
C ALA A 77 -4.54 -54.16 28.75
N THR A 78 -3.25 -54.30 28.39
CA THR A 78 -2.18 -54.90 29.24
C THR A 78 -0.81 -54.89 28.55
N THR A 79 0.24 -54.51 29.30
CA THR A 79 1.67 -54.80 29.02
C THR A 79 2.02 -56.25 29.40
N PRO A 80 3.11 -56.86 28.90
CA PRO A 80 4.42 -56.84 29.62
C PRO A 80 5.64 -56.90 28.64
N ASP A 81 6.93 -56.93 28.99
CA ASP A 81 7.73 -56.63 30.20
C ASP A 81 9.19 -56.39 29.74
N HIS A 82 10.01 -55.67 30.52
CA HIS A 82 11.45 -55.98 30.71
C HIS A 82 12.05 -55.19 31.90
N PRO A 83 13.04 -55.72 32.66
CA PRO A 83 13.17 -55.42 34.10
C PRO A 83 14.33 -54.51 34.55
N ALA A 84 14.30 -54.22 35.85
CA ALA A 84 14.91 -53.12 36.59
C ALA A 84 16.35 -53.27 37.18
N GLU A 85 16.90 -52.11 37.56
CA GLU A 85 17.73 -51.72 38.74
C GLU A 85 17.57 -50.18 38.90
N GLY A 86 17.88 -49.46 39.98
CA GLY A 86 18.45 -49.80 41.30
C GLY A 86 18.36 -48.58 42.26
N PRO A 87 18.43 -48.71 43.61
CA PRO A 87 17.77 -47.71 44.49
C PRO A 87 18.66 -46.91 45.46
N ARG A 88 18.19 -45.70 45.88
CA ARG A 88 18.03 -45.24 47.29
C ARG A 88 17.46 -43.79 47.42
N PRO A 89 16.94 -43.35 48.60
CA PRO A 89 15.86 -42.34 48.65
C PRO A 89 16.04 -41.09 49.56
N GLY A 90 15.28 -40.03 49.22
CA GLY A 90 14.44 -39.15 50.08
C GLY A 90 14.98 -38.41 51.34
N PHE A 91 14.74 -37.09 51.41
CA PHE A 91 14.50 -36.37 52.68
C PHE A 91 13.67 -35.06 52.49
N ALA A 92 13.10 -34.53 53.58
CA ALA A 92 12.20 -33.36 53.65
C ALA A 92 12.85 -32.15 54.40
N PRO A 93 12.23 -30.95 54.49
CA PRO A 93 12.94 -29.70 54.76
C PRO A 93 13.01 -29.27 56.24
N PRO A 94 13.89 -28.31 56.58
CA PRO A 94 13.84 -27.52 57.82
C PRO A 94 13.55 -26.02 57.59
N GLY A 95 13.27 -25.28 58.67
CA GLY A 95 13.21 -23.81 58.66
C GLY A 95 13.59 -23.22 60.03
N GLY A 96 13.69 -21.89 60.12
CA GLY A 96 13.68 -21.15 61.40
C GLY A 96 14.77 -20.08 61.61
N SER A 97 14.32 -18.93 62.13
CA SER A 97 15.07 -17.90 62.90
C SER A 97 15.73 -16.71 62.15
N ALA A 98 15.35 -15.49 62.56
CA ALA A 98 15.88 -14.17 62.15
C ALA A 98 16.73 -13.51 63.27
N PRO A 99 17.38 -12.35 63.03
CA PRO A 99 16.83 -11.02 63.42
C PRO A 99 16.90 -9.98 62.27
N GLY A 100 16.14 -8.87 62.17
CA GLY A 100 15.98 -7.71 63.07
C GLY A 100 16.99 -6.59 62.71
N PHE A 101 16.70 -5.28 62.54
CA PHE A 101 15.55 -4.42 62.89
C PHE A 101 15.59 -3.03 62.15
N ALA A 102 14.41 -2.38 61.96
CA ALA A 102 14.08 -0.93 61.85
C ALA A 102 14.80 0.11 60.92
N ALA A 103 14.05 1.19 60.60
CA ALA A 103 14.47 2.46 59.99
C ALA A 103 14.43 3.63 61.01
N PRO A 104 15.31 4.66 60.90
CA PRO A 104 14.88 6.06 60.68
C PRO A 104 15.90 6.90 59.84
N GLY A 105 15.68 8.17 59.45
CA GLY A 105 14.46 9.00 59.53
C GLY A 105 14.55 10.46 59.00
N GLY A 106 15.69 11.18 59.13
CA GLY A 106 15.86 12.60 58.71
C GLY A 106 17.03 13.32 59.42
N GLY A 107 17.38 14.55 58.98
CA GLY A 107 18.14 15.53 59.80
C GLY A 107 19.61 15.86 59.45
N SER A 108 19.82 17.02 58.80
CA SER A 108 20.82 18.10 59.08
C SER A 108 22.27 17.85 59.59
N SER A 109 23.19 18.72 59.09
CA SER A 109 24.43 19.25 59.74
C SER A 109 25.60 18.27 59.98
N GLU A 110 26.88 18.65 60.14
CA GLU A 110 27.75 19.79 59.73
C GLU A 110 29.19 19.42 60.15
N HIS A 111 30.24 19.89 59.43
CA HIS A 111 31.65 19.98 59.94
C HIS A 111 32.33 18.64 60.42
N ALA A 112 33.64 18.46 60.63
CA ALA A 112 34.87 19.16 60.21
C ALA A 112 36.09 18.17 60.20
N GLN A 113 36.96 18.33 59.19
CA GLN A 113 38.44 18.49 59.22
C GLN A 113 39.43 17.43 59.79
N HIS A 114 40.65 17.49 59.18
CA HIS A 114 41.97 16.93 59.56
C HIS A 114 42.16 15.39 59.51
N GLY A 115 43.22 14.81 58.93
CA GLY A 115 44.34 15.33 58.11
C GLY A 115 45.71 14.74 58.52
N TYR A 116 46.55 14.25 57.58
CA TYR A 116 48.03 14.23 57.60
C TYR A 116 48.63 13.57 56.33
N ALA A 117 49.85 13.99 55.93
CA ALA A 117 50.70 13.48 54.83
C ALA A 117 52.16 13.93 55.10
N PRO A 118 53.20 13.73 54.25
CA PRO A 118 53.50 12.73 53.18
C PRO A 118 54.79 11.91 53.57
N PRO A 119 55.69 11.35 52.70
CA PRO A 119 56.40 11.89 51.48
C PRO A 119 56.17 11.01 50.22
N GLY A 120 56.49 11.32 48.95
CA GLY A 120 57.54 12.13 48.27
C GLY A 120 58.34 11.21 47.33
N GLY A 121 58.69 11.49 46.05
CA GLY A 121 58.38 12.60 45.13
C GLY A 121 58.96 12.33 43.70
N GLY A 122 58.68 13.20 42.71
CA GLY A 122 59.26 13.10 41.34
C GLY A 122 58.50 13.93 40.28
N SER A 123 59.15 14.96 39.72
CA SER A 123 58.62 15.95 38.74
C SER A 123 58.52 15.42 37.29
N SER A 124 57.76 15.98 36.33
CA SER A 124 57.67 17.41 35.95
C SER A 124 56.49 17.82 35.02
N GLY A 125 55.96 19.05 35.22
CA GLY A 125 55.44 20.11 34.29
C GLY A 125 54.68 19.79 32.98
N TYR A 126 53.71 20.60 32.49
CA TYR A 126 53.29 21.99 32.78
C TYR A 126 51.77 22.18 32.48
N ALA A 127 51.15 23.32 32.85
CA ALA A 127 49.69 23.46 33.08
C ALA A 127 48.83 24.16 31.99
N PRO A 128 47.48 24.03 32.06
CA PRO A 128 46.49 24.90 31.40
C PRO A 128 45.58 25.70 32.39
N PRO A 129 45.08 26.88 31.99
CA PRO A 129 43.82 27.47 32.48
C PRO A 129 42.77 27.57 31.35
N GLY A 130 41.46 27.71 31.57
CA GLY A 130 40.64 27.79 32.78
C GLY A 130 39.19 28.11 32.34
N GLY A 131 38.18 27.55 33.00
CA GLY A 131 36.77 27.68 32.58
C GLY A 131 36.03 28.91 33.14
N GLY A 132 34.87 29.23 32.56
CA GLY A 132 33.94 30.25 33.07
C GLY A 132 32.57 30.19 32.40
N THR A 133 31.50 30.16 33.20
CA THR A 133 30.09 30.05 32.78
C THR A 133 29.43 31.42 32.52
N PRO A 134 28.46 31.55 31.59
CA PRO A 134 27.71 32.77 31.37
C PRO A 134 26.40 32.83 32.18
N GLY A 135 26.09 34.01 32.74
CA GLY A 135 24.82 34.35 33.39
C GLY A 135 23.98 35.35 32.59
N PHE A 136 22.66 35.36 32.81
CA PHE A 136 21.68 36.21 32.12
C PHE A 136 21.53 37.61 32.75
N ALA A 137 21.25 38.63 31.91
CA ALA A 137 20.54 39.86 32.29
C ALA A 137 19.86 40.51 31.05
N ALA A 138 18.78 41.27 31.26
CA ALA A 138 17.88 41.79 30.21
C ALA A 138 18.09 43.29 29.89
N PRO A 139 17.58 43.81 28.74
CA PRO A 139 17.68 45.23 28.37
C PRO A 139 16.40 46.04 28.63
N GLY A 140 16.55 47.34 28.92
CA GLY A 140 15.49 48.36 28.91
C GLY A 140 16.02 49.75 29.25
N GLY A 141 15.48 50.82 28.64
CA GLY A 141 15.80 52.22 29.01
C GLY A 141 16.01 53.22 27.86
N ASP A 142 14.92 53.54 27.14
CA ASP A 142 14.46 54.86 26.63
C ASP A 142 15.33 55.93 25.92
N ALA A 143 14.65 56.72 25.08
CA ALA A 143 15.15 57.80 24.20
C ALA A 143 14.96 59.23 24.81
N PRO A 144 15.33 60.35 24.13
CA PRO A 144 14.56 60.95 22.98
C PRO A 144 15.47 61.55 21.86
N GLY A 145 15.05 62.08 20.71
CA GLY A 145 13.74 62.28 20.05
C GLY A 145 13.69 63.63 19.28
N PHE A 146 13.16 63.74 18.05
CA PHE A 146 12.74 65.03 17.43
C PHE A 146 11.88 64.90 16.13
N ALA A 147 10.79 65.69 16.05
CA ALA A 147 10.01 66.21 14.90
C ALA A 147 9.34 65.31 13.80
N ALA A 148 8.19 65.82 13.33
CA ALA A 148 7.34 65.45 12.17
C ALA A 148 6.84 66.79 11.52
N PRO A 149 5.88 66.90 10.55
CA PRO A 149 5.03 65.88 9.87
C PRO A 149 4.71 66.10 8.35
N GLY A 150 3.91 65.18 7.75
CA GLY A 150 3.17 65.32 6.47
C GLY A 150 3.89 64.80 5.20
N GLY A 151 3.24 64.32 4.11
CA GLY A 151 1.83 63.99 3.83
C GLY A 151 1.56 63.86 2.31
N GLY A 152 0.72 62.92 1.85
CA GLY A 152 0.03 62.96 0.53
C GLY A 152 0.66 62.32 -0.74
N SER A 153 -0.02 61.27 -1.26
CA SER A 153 -0.44 61.00 -2.67
C SER A 153 0.52 60.99 -3.90
N SER A 154 0.30 59.94 -4.73
CA SER A 154 0.13 59.92 -6.21
C SER A 154 1.29 60.22 -7.22
N GLU A 155 1.66 59.16 -7.96
CA GLU A 155 1.69 59.02 -9.44
C GLU A 155 2.62 59.80 -10.43
N HIS A 156 3.06 59.03 -11.44
CA HIS A 156 3.44 59.36 -12.84
C HIS A 156 4.78 60.03 -13.29
N ALA A 157 5.51 59.27 -14.11
CA ALA A 157 6.01 59.64 -15.46
C ALA A 157 6.09 58.32 -16.30
N GLN A 158 5.49 58.07 -17.48
CA GLN A 158 5.50 58.76 -18.80
C GLN A 158 6.90 58.78 -19.46
N TYR A 159 7.17 58.41 -20.73
CA TYR A 159 6.42 57.88 -21.90
C TYR A 159 7.32 56.84 -22.66
N GLY A 160 7.04 56.21 -23.82
CA GLY A 160 6.03 56.36 -24.89
C GLY A 160 6.01 55.12 -25.85
N PHE A 161 5.58 55.24 -27.13
CA PHE A 161 5.25 54.06 -27.98
C PHE A 161 5.34 54.30 -29.53
N ALA A 162 5.70 53.24 -30.30
CA ALA A 162 5.26 52.90 -31.70
C ALA A 162 5.68 53.79 -32.92
N PRO A 163 5.34 53.48 -34.21
CA PRO A 163 4.59 52.33 -34.79
C PRO A 163 5.24 51.72 -36.12
N PRO A 164 4.57 51.24 -37.22
CA PRO A 164 5.01 50.00 -37.94
C PRO A 164 5.15 50.11 -39.50
N GLY A 165 5.45 48.99 -40.20
CA GLY A 165 5.03 48.81 -41.62
C GLY A 165 5.93 48.02 -42.60
N GLY A 166 5.35 46.98 -43.21
CA GLY A 166 5.46 46.50 -44.62
C GLY A 166 6.79 46.42 -45.41
N GLY A 167 6.98 45.32 -46.16
CA GLY A 167 7.89 45.29 -47.32
C GLY A 167 8.54 43.94 -47.67
N GLU A 168 8.86 43.75 -48.95
CA GLU A 168 9.51 42.58 -49.54
C GLU A 168 10.82 43.04 -50.26
N TYR A 169 11.74 42.22 -50.81
CA TYR A 169 11.68 40.84 -51.34
C TYR A 169 13.00 40.06 -51.11
N ALA A 170 12.88 38.72 -51.18
CA ALA A 170 13.84 37.76 -51.76
C ALA A 170 15.35 37.76 -51.39
N ALA A 171 15.80 36.58 -50.95
CA ALA A 171 16.93 35.77 -51.48
C ALA A 171 18.19 35.48 -50.61
N ALA A 172 18.57 34.19 -50.67
CA ALA A 172 19.89 33.56 -50.43
C ALA A 172 20.44 33.38 -48.98
N GLY A 173 20.71 32.11 -48.61
CA GLY A 173 21.48 31.68 -47.43
C GLY A 173 21.17 30.24 -46.99
N HIS A 174 22.17 29.33 -46.97
CA HIS A 174 21.96 27.87 -46.88
C HIS A 174 21.81 27.24 -45.47
N PRO A 175 21.24 26.00 -45.36
CA PRO A 175 21.08 25.21 -44.13
C PRO A 175 22.26 24.23 -43.84
N PRO A 176 22.24 23.40 -42.76
CA PRO A 176 23.44 22.74 -42.19
C PRO A 176 23.56 21.21 -42.38
N ALA A 177 24.81 20.69 -42.34
CA ALA A 177 25.23 19.29 -42.12
C ALA A 177 26.77 19.29 -41.85
N ALA A 178 27.39 18.64 -40.86
CA ALA A 178 27.44 17.22 -40.46
C ALA A 178 28.51 16.36 -41.21
N GLY A 179 29.45 15.79 -40.43
CA GLY A 179 30.22 14.59 -40.78
C GLY A 179 31.72 14.76 -41.13
N GLN A 180 32.58 13.89 -40.59
CA GLN A 180 33.38 12.98 -41.43
C GLN A 180 33.97 11.79 -40.66
N TRP A 181 34.10 10.66 -41.39
CA TRP A 181 34.70 9.38 -40.99
C TRP A 181 35.81 9.01 -41.98
N GLY A 182 36.75 8.15 -41.58
CA GLY A 182 37.73 7.47 -42.44
C GLY A 182 39.19 7.93 -42.21
N ALA A 183 40.23 7.12 -42.45
CA ALA A 183 40.32 5.71 -42.88
C ALA A 183 41.73 5.15 -42.46
N PRO A 184 42.08 3.86 -42.69
CA PRO A 184 43.15 3.20 -41.93
C PRO A 184 44.54 3.14 -42.62
N GLY A 185 45.59 2.92 -41.81
CA GLY A 185 46.80 2.18 -42.23
C GLY A 185 48.15 2.87 -41.99
N HIS A 186 49.04 2.19 -41.25
CA HIS A 186 50.41 1.78 -41.64
C HIS A 186 51.33 1.61 -40.41
N ALA A 187 52.18 0.57 -40.47
CA ALA A 187 53.14 0.23 -39.42
C ALA A 187 54.56 0.72 -39.76
N VAL A 188 55.33 1.11 -38.74
CA VAL A 188 56.79 1.35 -38.81
C VAL A 188 57.43 0.77 -37.53
N PRO A 189 58.58 0.05 -37.60
CA PRO A 189 59.11 -0.70 -36.47
C PRO A 189 60.28 -0.02 -35.73
N GLY A 190 60.44 -0.36 -34.44
CA GLY A 190 61.75 -0.45 -33.78
C GLY A 190 62.10 0.57 -32.69
N GLY A 191 62.52 0.05 -31.52
CA GLY A 191 63.56 0.67 -30.70
C GLY A 191 63.15 1.39 -29.40
N HIS A 192 63.54 0.76 -28.27
CA HIS A 192 64.06 1.33 -26.99
C HIS A 192 63.33 0.86 -25.72
N PRO A 193 63.98 0.06 -24.84
CA PRO A 193 63.43 -0.33 -23.54
C PRO A 193 63.70 0.74 -22.46
N GLY A 194 62.68 1.55 -22.15
CA GLY A 194 62.72 2.60 -21.12
C GLY A 194 62.27 2.13 -19.74
N GLN A 195 63.21 2.09 -18.80
CA GLN A 195 63.14 1.76 -17.37
C GLN A 195 61.78 2.02 -16.67
N GLY A 196 61.26 0.99 -15.99
CA GLY A 196 60.03 1.07 -15.19
C GLY A 196 60.21 1.90 -13.91
N HIS A 197 59.29 2.84 -13.68
CA HIS A 197 59.10 3.48 -12.38
C HIS A 197 58.16 2.66 -11.50
N PRO A 198 58.39 2.55 -10.18
CA PRO A 198 57.46 1.89 -9.27
C PRO A 198 56.17 2.72 -9.11
N PRO A 199 54.98 2.08 -9.02
CA PRO A 199 53.74 2.81 -8.79
C PRO A 199 53.70 3.39 -7.37
N GLY A 200 53.67 4.71 -7.26
CA GLY A 200 53.51 5.41 -5.99
C GLY A 200 52.08 5.26 -5.40
N PRO A 201 51.89 5.35 -4.08
CA PRO A 201 50.58 5.18 -3.45
C PRO A 201 49.61 6.31 -3.80
N GLY A 202 48.64 6.04 -4.68
CA GLY A 202 47.68 7.01 -5.17
C GLY A 202 46.77 7.60 -4.09
N HIS A 203 47.14 8.77 -3.56
CA HIS A 203 46.27 9.61 -2.75
C HIS A 203 45.74 10.77 -3.61
N GLY A 204 44.42 10.80 -3.82
CA GLY A 204 43.77 11.72 -4.76
C GLY A 204 42.36 12.16 -4.34
N GLY A 205 42.10 12.24 -3.03
CA GLY A 205 40.85 12.78 -2.50
C GLY A 205 40.86 14.31 -2.51
N GLY A 206 40.16 14.94 -3.46
CA GLY A 206 40.07 16.41 -3.54
C GLY A 206 39.35 17.04 -2.33
N PRO A 207 39.68 18.29 -1.95
CA PRO A 207 39.08 18.94 -0.78
C PRO A 207 37.58 19.22 -0.98
N GLY A 208 36.78 19.01 0.07
CA GLY A 208 35.41 19.55 0.14
C GLY A 208 34.27 18.60 -0.24
N ARG A 209 34.51 17.35 -0.64
CA ARG A 209 33.43 16.34 -0.61
C ARG A 209 33.25 15.83 0.83
N PRO A 210 32.05 15.95 1.44
CA PRO A 210 31.80 15.33 2.72
C PRO A 210 32.01 13.82 2.60
N PRO A 211 32.50 13.14 3.66
CA PRO A 211 32.75 11.70 3.62
C PRO A 211 31.54 10.97 3.08
N GLN A 212 31.71 10.27 1.94
CA GLN A 212 30.63 9.48 1.38
C GLN A 212 30.42 8.28 2.30
N ALA A 213 29.39 8.37 3.14
CA ALA A 213 28.98 7.27 4.01
C ALA A 213 28.88 5.98 3.17
N PRO A 214 29.38 4.83 3.68
CA PRO A 214 29.22 3.56 3.00
C PRO A 214 27.77 3.37 2.58
N LYS A 215 27.58 2.99 1.31
CA LYS A 215 26.29 2.59 0.74
C LYS A 215 26.32 1.09 0.44
N PRO A 216 26.17 0.20 1.44
CA PRO A 216 25.93 -1.22 1.19
C PRO A 216 24.72 -1.43 0.28
N GLY A 217 23.68 -0.60 0.45
CA GLY A 217 22.47 -0.63 -0.35
C GLY A 217 22.13 0.66 -1.09
N VAL A 218 20.92 0.66 -1.63
CA VAL A 218 20.40 1.64 -2.61
C VAL A 218 20.11 3.03 -2.00
N VAL A 219 20.18 3.13 -0.66
CA VAL A 219 19.73 4.27 0.14
C VAL A 219 20.83 4.68 1.14
N ALA A 220 20.90 5.97 1.48
CA ALA A 220 21.89 6.48 2.42
C ALA A 220 21.58 6.02 3.87
N LEU A 221 22.58 5.47 4.56
CA LEU A 221 22.48 5.01 5.94
C LEU A 221 22.65 6.17 6.94
N ARG A 222 21.86 7.23 6.77
CA ARG A 222 21.84 8.42 7.64
C ARG A 222 20.40 8.93 7.80
N PRO A 223 20.08 9.72 8.84
CA PRO A 223 18.81 10.42 8.96
C PRO A 223 18.43 11.16 7.66
N MET A 224 17.30 10.80 7.08
CA MET A 224 16.91 11.11 5.70
C MET A 224 16.14 12.44 5.63
N THR A 225 16.36 13.21 4.56
CA THR A 225 15.48 14.32 4.19
C THR A 225 14.25 13.81 3.44
N VAL A 226 13.23 14.64 3.26
CA VAL A 226 12.05 14.27 2.44
C VAL A 226 12.45 13.95 0.99
N GLY A 227 13.41 14.71 0.43
CA GLY A 227 13.98 14.42 -0.88
C GLY A 227 14.72 13.07 -0.93
N ASP A 228 15.47 12.70 0.11
CA ASP A 228 16.12 11.39 0.19
C ASP A 228 15.11 10.23 0.23
N LEU A 229 13.95 10.42 0.89
CA LEU A 229 12.88 9.41 0.97
C LEU A 229 12.24 9.16 -0.41
N LEU A 230 11.84 10.24 -1.10
CA LEU A 230 11.20 10.15 -2.42
C LEU A 230 12.17 9.59 -3.47
N ASN A 231 13.41 10.08 -3.50
CA ASN A 231 14.45 9.55 -4.39
C ASN A 231 14.81 8.10 -4.05
N GLY A 232 14.87 7.75 -2.76
CA GLY A 232 15.10 6.40 -2.29
C GLY A 232 14.05 5.41 -2.79
N ALA A 233 12.77 5.78 -2.73
CA ALA A 233 11.67 4.96 -3.25
C ALA A 233 11.79 4.70 -4.76
N PHE A 234 12.07 5.74 -5.57
CA PHE A 234 12.33 5.54 -7.01
C PHE A 234 13.58 4.71 -7.29
N SER A 235 14.64 4.88 -6.48
CA SER A 235 15.90 4.15 -6.61
C SER A 235 15.71 2.66 -6.33
N LEU A 236 14.94 2.31 -5.28
CA LEU A 236 14.55 0.93 -4.96
C LEU A 236 13.82 0.26 -6.14
N ILE A 237 12.82 0.94 -6.72
CA ILE A 237 12.07 0.44 -7.88
C ILE A 237 12.99 0.23 -9.09
N ARG A 238 13.82 1.21 -9.45
CA ARG A 238 14.77 1.09 -10.58
C ARG A 238 15.81 0.01 -10.37
N HIS A 239 16.20 -0.28 -9.13
CA HIS A 239 17.21 -1.27 -8.82
C HIS A 239 16.72 -2.72 -9.00
N ASN A 240 15.41 -2.96 -8.90
CA ASN A 240 14.81 -4.29 -9.03
C ASN A 240 13.34 -4.23 -9.55
N PRO A 241 13.10 -3.74 -10.78
CA PRO A 241 11.74 -3.47 -11.27
C PRO A 241 10.89 -4.74 -11.42
N LYS A 242 11.52 -5.90 -11.69
CA LYS A 242 10.82 -7.19 -11.75
C LYS A 242 10.15 -7.56 -10.42
N THR A 243 10.79 -7.25 -9.31
CA THR A 243 10.26 -7.56 -7.97
C THR A 243 9.32 -6.46 -7.47
N PHE A 244 9.63 -5.18 -7.72
CA PHE A 244 8.78 -4.08 -7.30
C PHE A 244 7.53 -3.91 -8.16
N VAL A 245 7.69 -3.72 -9.46
CA VAL A 245 6.56 -3.48 -10.39
C VAL A 245 5.91 -4.79 -10.81
N GLY A 246 6.70 -5.81 -11.15
CA GLY A 246 6.17 -7.09 -11.64
C GLY A 246 5.29 -7.82 -10.62
N VAL A 247 5.71 -7.90 -9.36
CA VAL A 247 4.87 -8.48 -8.28
C VAL A 247 3.64 -7.61 -8.02
N SER A 248 3.79 -6.28 -8.01
CA SER A 248 2.66 -5.37 -7.82
C SER A 248 1.62 -5.52 -8.94
N LEU A 249 2.05 -5.63 -10.19
CA LEU A 249 1.19 -5.84 -11.35
C LEU A 249 0.40 -7.15 -11.23
N ILE A 250 1.08 -8.27 -10.94
CA ILE A 250 0.43 -9.58 -10.81
C ILE A 250 -0.57 -9.60 -9.65
N VAL A 251 -0.17 -9.12 -8.46
CA VAL A 251 -1.04 -9.12 -7.29
C VAL A 251 -2.21 -8.17 -7.47
N MET A 252 -2.00 -6.97 -8.03
CA MET A 252 -3.09 -6.01 -8.21
C MET A 252 -4.03 -6.40 -9.34
N ALA A 253 -3.56 -7.00 -10.43
CA ALA A 253 -4.42 -7.62 -11.43
C ALA A 253 -5.33 -8.66 -10.76
N VAL A 254 -4.75 -9.73 -10.21
CA VAL A 254 -5.52 -10.86 -9.65
C VAL A 254 -6.48 -10.42 -8.54
N ALA A 255 -6.04 -9.53 -7.63
CA ALA A 255 -6.87 -9.11 -6.50
C ALA A 255 -8.03 -8.18 -6.89
N SER A 256 -7.89 -7.38 -7.97
CA SER A 256 -8.91 -6.39 -8.35
C SER A 256 -9.90 -6.83 -9.43
N ILE A 257 -9.70 -7.97 -10.10
CA ILE A 257 -10.65 -8.52 -11.10
C ILE A 257 -12.08 -8.56 -10.55
N VAL A 258 -12.29 -9.16 -9.38
CA VAL A 258 -13.65 -9.32 -8.81
C VAL A 258 -14.28 -7.97 -8.49
N SER A 259 -13.50 -7.04 -7.92
CA SER A 259 -13.97 -5.68 -7.64
C SER A 259 -14.31 -4.90 -8.89
N SER A 260 -13.58 -5.11 -9.99
CA SER A 260 -13.82 -4.47 -11.27
C SER A 260 -15.09 -4.98 -11.95
N VAL A 261 -15.38 -6.27 -11.85
CA VAL A 261 -16.65 -6.86 -12.34
C VAL A 261 -17.82 -6.31 -11.52
N GLY A 262 -17.68 -6.27 -10.19
CA GLY A 262 -18.70 -5.69 -9.31
C GLY A 262 -18.95 -4.21 -9.55
N PHE A 263 -17.89 -3.42 -9.78
CA PHE A 263 -18.01 -2.01 -10.15
C PHE A 263 -18.69 -1.81 -11.51
N GLY A 264 -18.40 -2.66 -12.50
CA GLY A 264 -19.10 -2.65 -13.79
C GLY A 264 -20.59 -2.96 -13.66
N GLY A 265 -20.95 -3.97 -12.87
CA GLY A 265 -22.35 -4.29 -12.53
C GLY A 265 -23.05 -3.11 -11.85
N TYR A 266 -22.46 -2.59 -10.77
CA TYR A 266 -22.95 -1.44 -10.01
C TYR A 266 -23.17 -0.21 -10.91
N MET A 267 -22.22 0.11 -11.80
CA MET A 267 -22.35 1.24 -12.71
C MET A 267 -23.45 1.00 -13.78
N SER A 268 -23.67 -0.24 -14.20
CA SER A 268 -24.78 -0.58 -15.10
C SER A 268 -26.15 -0.43 -14.42
N ASP A 269 -26.24 -0.82 -13.14
CA ASP A 269 -27.47 -0.69 -12.34
C ASP A 269 -27.76 0.79 -12.05
N TYR A 270 -26.73 1.55 -11.66
CA TYR A 270 -26.79 3.00 -11.53
C TYR A 270 -27.26 3.70 -12.81
N GLY A 271 -26.76 3.28 -13.98
CA GLY A 271 -27.20 3.81 -15.28
C GLY A 271 -28.69 3.61 -15.51
N ARG A 272 -29.19 2.38 -15.34
CA ARG A 272 -30.63 2.07 -15.49
C ARG A 272 -31.50 2.85 -14.52
N PHE A 273 -31.06 2.97 -13.26
CA PHE A 273 -31.76 3.75 -12.24
C PHE A 273 -31.85 5.24 -12.61
N MET A 274 -30.76 5.82 -13.09
CA MET A 274 -30.76 7.21 -13.56
C MET A 274 -31.67 7.39 -14.79
N ASP A 275 -31.63 6.47 -15.75
CA ASP A 275 -32.50 6.51 -16.93
C ASP A 275 -34.00 6.43 -16.55
N GLN A 276 -34.35 5.56 -15.58
CA GLN A 276 -35.72 5.46 -15.03
C GLN A 276 -36.14 6.77 -14.33
N LEU A 277 -35.30 7.29 -13.43
CA LEU A 277 -35.56 8.54 -12.70
C LEU A 277 -35.70 9.76 -13.63
N LEU A 278 -34.95 9.80 -14.73
CA LEU A 278 -35.06 10.85 -15.76
C LEU A 278 -36.30 10.69 -16.65
N ALA A 279 -36.75 9.46 -16.90
CA ALA A 279 -37.92 9.17 -17.73
C ALA A 279 -39.26 9.39 -16.98
N ASP A 280 -39.35 8.91 -15.73
CA ASP A 280 -40.47 9.17 -14.83
C ASP A 280 -40.00 9.18 -13.36
N PRO A 281 -39.89 10.35 -12.71
CA PRO A 281 -39.50 10.46 -11.31
C PRO A 281 -40.40 9.71 -10.31
N ASN A 282 -41.64 9.35 -10.70
CA ASN A 282 -42.58 8.62 -9.85
C ASN A 282 -42.51 7.09 -10.07
N SER A 283 -41.68 6.61 -11.00
CA SER A 283 -41.54 5.18 -11.31
C SER A 283 -40.66 4.40 -10.34
N ILE A 284 -40.05 5.07 -9.35
CA ILE A 284 -39.29 4.40 -8.29
C ILE A 284 -40.27 3.64 -7.40
N ASP A 285 -40.13 2.31 -7.40
CA ASP A 285 -40.90 1.42 -6.55
C ASP A 285 -40.57 1.65 -5.06
N PRO A 286 -41.52 2.07 -4.21
CA PRO A 286 -41.28 2.23 -2.78
C PRO A 286 -40.91 0.92 -2.07
N ASP A 287 -41.27 -0.23 -2.64
CA ASP A 287 -41.03 -1.56 -2.09
C ASP A 287 -39.68 -2.17 -2.57
N ASP A 288 -38.99 -1.55 -3.54
CA ASP A 288 -37.59 -1.85 -3.90
C ASP A 288 -36.63 -0.69 -3.53
N PRO A 289 -36.23 -0.56 -2.25
CA PRO A 289 -35.43 0.56 -1.76
C PRO A 289 -33.95 0.53 -2.22
N LEU A 290 -33.51 -0.47 -2.97
CA LEU A 290 -32.12 -0.62 -3.43
C LEU A 290 -32.07 -0.83 -4.96
N PRO A 291 -31.84 0.23 -5.75
CA PRO A 291 -31.82 0.14 -7.21
C PRO A 291 -30.54 -0.51 -7.78
N PHE A 292 -29.95 -1.45 -7.05
CA PHE A 292 -28.70 -2.12 -7.34
C PHE A 292 -28.85 -3.63 -7.14
N SER A 293 -28.42 -4.43 -8.10
CA SER A 293 -28.47 -5.89 -7.98
C SER A 293 -27.66 -6.36 -6.78
N THR A 294 -28.24 -7.27 -5.98
CA THR A 294 -27.53 -7.97 -4.90
C THR A 294 -26.21 -8.57 -5.38
N TRP A 295 -26.15 -9.08 -6.61
CA TRP A 295 -24.91 -9.58 -7.21
C TRP A 295 -23.88 -8.47 -7.43
N SER A 296 -24.28 -7.33 -7.99
CA SER A 296 -23.41 -6.16 -8.19
C SER A 296 -22.83 -5.68 -6.86
N LEU A 297 -23.65 -5.59 -5.81
CA LEU A 297 -23.21 -5.19 -4.47
C LEU A 297 -22.26 -6.22 -3.84
N VAL A 298 -22.57 -7.52 -3.91
CA VAL A 298 -21.70 -8.59 -3.39
C VAL A 298 -20.36 -8.63 -4.12
N ALA A 299 -20.36 -8.51 -5.45
CA ALA A 299 -19.15 -8.46 -6.25
C ALA A 299 -18.33 -7.18 -6.00
N LEU A 300 -18.99 -6.02 -5.80
CA LEU A 300 -18.32 -4.76 -5.50
C LEU A 300 -17.66 -4.78 -4.12
N TYR A 301 -18.41 -5.06 -3.05
CA TYR A 301 -17.88 -5.03 -1.68
C TYR A 301 -17.01 -6.25 -1.35
N GLY A 302 -17.41 -7.45 -1.78
CA GLY A 302 -16.62 -8.67 -1.64
C GLY A 302 -15.33 -8.60 -2.46
N GLY A 303 -15.41 -8.12 -3.71
CA GLY A 303 -14.25 -7.85 -4.55
C GLY A 303 -13.34 -6.75 -3.99
N SER A 304 -13.89 -5.71 -3.37
CA SER A 304 -13.11 -4.69 -2.66
C SER A 304 -12.36 -5.27 -1.47
N LEU A 305 -12.96 -6.20 -0.72
CA LEU A 305 -12.28 -6.88 0.40
C LEU A 305 -11.14 -7.80 -0.08
N ILE A 306 -11.33 -8.51 -1.20
CA ILE A 306 -10.28 -9.29 -1.87
C ILE A 306 -9.15 -8.36 -2.36
N SER A 307 -9.50 -7.23 -2.98
CA SER A 307 -8.55 -6.20 -3.43
C SER A 307 -7.72 -5.67 -2.27
N TYR A 308 -8.37 -5.33 -1.16
CA TYR A 308 -7.74 -4.86 0.06
C TYR A 308 -6.76 -5.90 0.64
N ALA A 309 -7.17 -7.16 0.73
CA ALA A 309 -6.30 -8.27 1.15
C ALA A 309 -5.08 -8.43 0.22
N GLY A 310 -5.27 -8.28 -1.10
CA GLY A 310 -4.18 -8.24 -2.08
C GLY A 310 -3.19 -7.10 -1.82
N THR A 311 -3.68 -5.88 -1.63
CA THR A 311 -2.86 -4.70 -1.27
C THR A 311 -2.08 -4.90 0.03
N ILE A 312 -2.68 -5.54 1.04
CA ILE A 312 -2.03 -5.88 2.32
C ILE A 312 -0.87 -6.86 2.11
N VAL A 313 -1.12 -7.97 1.40
CA VAL A 313 -0.10 -8.98 1.10
C VAL A 313 1.04 -8.36 0.28
N LEU A 314 0.70 -7.56 -0.74
CA LEU A 314 1.66 -6.81 -1.54
C LEU A 314 2.49 -5.85 -0.68
N THR A 315 1.85 -5.07 0.19
CA THR A 315 2.54 -4.17 1.12
C THR A 315 3.54 -4.94 1.98
N GLY A 316 3.18 -6.14 2.47
CA GLY A 316 4.07 -6.96 3.29
C GLY A 316 5.28 -7.50 2.53
N LEU A 317 5.06 -8.00 1.31
CA LEU A 317 6.09 -8.46 0.39
C LEU A 317 7.08 -7.34 0.06
N LEU A 318 6.56 -6.18 -0.34
CA LEU A 318 7.37 -5.02 -0.72
C LEU A 318 8.14 -4.46 0.49
N THR A 319 7.52 -4.38 1.66
CA THR A 319 8.19 -3.96 2.91
C THR A 319 9.38 -4.88 3.23
N CYS A 320 9.22 -6.19 3.06
CA CYS A 320 10.30 -7.17 3.24
C CYS A 320 11.44 -6.96 2.22
N ALA A 321 11.10 -6.80 0.94
CA ALA A 321 12.06 -6.54 -0.12
C ALA A 321 12.82 -5.22 0.10
N ILE A 322 12.16 -4.16 0.56
CA ILE A 322 12.79 -2.85 0.84
C ILE A 322 13.76 -2.96 2.00
N GLY A 323 13.36 -3.59 3.11
CA GLY A 323 14.25 -3.77 4.26
C GLY A 323 15.54 -4.51 3.90
N LEU A 324 15.47 -5.49 3.01
CA LEU A 324 16.65 -6.21 2.53
C LEU A 324 17.44 -5.43 1.45
N ALA A 325 16.76 -4.66 0.58
CA ALA A 325 17.41 -3.81 -0.42
C ALA A 325 18.15 -2.59 0.18
N VAL A 326 17.72 -2.09 1.34
CA VAL A 326 18.46 -1.09 2.13
C VAL A 326 19.77 -1.67 2.66
N LEU A 327 19.80 -2.96 2.97
CA LEU A 327 21.01 -3.71 3.34
C LEU A 327 21.84 -4.19 2.11
N GLY A 328 21.50 -3.75 0.90
CA GLY A 328 22.21 -4.11 -0.34
C GLY A 328 21.78 -5.41 -1.00
N ARG A 329 20.85 -6.16 -0.40
CA ARG A 329 20.43 -7.46 -0.93
C ARG A 329 19.33 -7.30 -1.97
N LYS A 330 19.57 -7.80 -3.18
CA LYS A 330 18.52 -7.98 -4.19
C LYS A 330 17.84 -9.33 -3.96
N LEU A 331 16.51 -9.32 -3.83
CA LEU A 331 15.70 -10.54 -3.85
C LEU A 331 15.02 -10.67 -5.21
N SER A 332 14.91 -11.88 -5.73
CA SER A 332 13.94 -12.22 -6.77
C SER A 332 12.50 -12.24 -6.23
N PRO A 333 11.47 -12.29 -7.10
CA PRO A 333 10.08 -12.42 -6.67
C PRO A 333 9.81 -13.65 -5.79
N SER A 334 10.41 -14.80 -6.12
CA SER A 334 10.24 -16.05 -5.36
C SER A 334 10.93 -16.00 -4.00
N GLU A 335 12.12 -15.41 -3.90
CA GLU A 335 12.81 -15.20 -2.62
C GLU A 335 12.06 -14.19 -1.74
N THR A 336 11.48 -13.14 -2.33
CA THR A 336 10.63 -12.18 -1.62
C THR A 336 9.39 -12.85 -1.04
N TRP A 337 8.73 -13.71 -1.81
CA TRP A 337 7.62 -14.53 -1.33
C TRP A 337 8.06 -15.49 -0.22
N ALA A 338 9.17 -16.20 -0.39
CA ALA A 338 9.70 -17.13 0.61
C ALA A 338 10.06 -16.42 1.93
N ALA A 339 10.62 -15.22 1.87
CA ALA A 339 10.96 -14.41 3.05
C ALA A 339 9.71 -13.87 3.78
N ALA A 340 8.66 -13.49 3.04
CA ALA A 340 7.43 -12.94 3.61
C ALA A 340 6.41 -14.02 4.05
N LYS A 341 6.37 -15.19 3.41
CA LYS A 341 5.41 -16.28 3.66
C LYS A 341 5.24 -16.63 5.16
N PRO A 342 6.30 -16.76 5.98
CA PRO A 342 6.16 -17.06 7.42
C PRO A 342 5.48 -15.96 8.23
N ARG A 343 5.27 -14.76 7.66
CA ARG A 343 4.67 -13.60 8.31
C ARG A 343 3.26 -13.29 7.83
N LEU A 344 2.74 -14.00 6.82
CA LEU A 344 1.40 -13.73 6.25
C LEU A 344 0.28 -13.79 7.30
N GLY A 345 0.33 -14.73 8.25
CA GLY A 345 -0.64 -14.78 9.36
C GLY A 345 -0.59 -13.55 10.28
N ALA A 346 0.61 -13.01 10.54
CA ALA A 346 0.76 -11.78 11.32
C ALA A 346 0.36 -10.53 10.51
N VAL A 347 0.65 -10.51 9.21
CA VAL A 347 0.20 -9.46 8.28
C VAL A 347 -1.34 -9.44 8.18
N ALA A 348 -1.98 -10.60 8.03
CA ALA A 348 -3.44 -10.72 8.03
C ALA A 348 -4.04 -10.32 9.38
N GLY A 349 -3.44 -10.74 10.51
CA GLY A 349 -3.86 -10.31 11.84
C GLY A 349 -3.73 -8.80 12.08
N LEU A 350 -2.72 -8.15 11.51
CA LEU A 350 -2.59 -6.69 11.53
C LEU A 350 -3.67 -6.03 10.67
N ALA A 351 -3.91 -6.54 9.47
CA ALA A 351 -4.95 -6.03 8.58
C ALA A 351 -6.35 -6.12 9.18
N LEU A 352 -6.72 -7.26 9.76
CA LEU A 352 -7.99 -7.44 10.45
C LEU A 352 -8.12 -6.48 11.64
N LEU A 353 -7.03 -6.20 12.36
CA LEU A 353 -7.03 -5.26 13.47
C LEU A 353 -7.11 -3.80 13.01
N GLN A 354 -6.46 -3.44 11.89
CA GLN A 354 -6.60 -2.11 11.28
C GLN A 354 -8.01 -1.90 10.70
N LEU A 355 -8.61 -2.94 10.10
CA LEU A 355 -9.99 -2.94 9.63
C LEU A 355 -10.98 -2.82 10.79
N ALA A 356 -10.77 -3.54 11.90
CA ALA A 356 -11.61 -3.40 13.09
C ALA A 356 -11.53 -1.99 13.70
N ILE A 357 -10.34 -1.38 13.71
CA ILE A 357 -10.14 0.01 14.16
C ILE A 357 -10.86 0.99 13.22
N SER A 358 -10.74 0.84 11.89
CA SER A 358 -11.37 1.76 10.94
C SER A 358 -12.90 1.62 10.94
N VAL A 359 -13.43 0.39 10.94
CA VAL A 359 -14.88 0.13 11.05
C VAL A 359 -15.41 0.63 12.39
N GLY A 360 -14.76 0.33 13.51
CA GLY A 360 -15.18 0.81 14.84
C GLY A 360 -15.22 2.34 14.92
N LEU A 361 -14.18 3.02 14.40
CA LEU A 361 -14.16 4.48 14.32
C LEU A 361 -15.30 5.02 13.42
N SER A 362 -15.55 4.36 12.29
CA SER A 362 -16.61 4.75 11.35
C SER A 362 -17.99 4.61 11.99
N VAL A 363 -18.27 3.49 12.66
CA VAL A 363 -19.54 3.26 13.39
C VAL A 363 -19.75 4.30 14.48
N ILE A 364 -18.71 4.68 15.23
CA ILE A 364 -18.79 5.74 16.24
C ILE A 364 -19.10 7.09 15.59
N VAL A 365 -18.36 7.49 14.54
CA VAL A 365 -18.53 8.79 13.88
C VAL A 365 -19.89 8.89 13.20
N PHE A 366 -20.28 7.91 12.38
CA PHE A 366 -21.57 7.90 11.69
C PHE A 366 -22.74 7.71 12.65
N GLY A 367 -22.57 6.95 13.75
CA GLY A 367 -23.58 6.84 14.80
C GLY A 367 -23.84 8.18 15.50
N LEU A 368 -22.78 8.94 15.84
CA LEU A 368 -22.91 10.29 16.40
C LEU A 368 -23.56 11.27 15.41
N ILE A 369 -23.20 11.19 14.12
CA ILE A 369 -23.83 12.00 13.07
C ILE A 369 -25.32 11.65 12.95
N ALA A 370 -25.68 10.36 12.88
CA ALA A 370 -27.06 9.92 12.78
C ALA A 370 -27.91 10.38 13.96
N VAL A 371 -27.40 10.30 15.20
CA VAL A 371 -28.11 10.79 16.39
C VAL A 371 -28.39 12.30 16.29
N GLY A 372 -27.41 13.13 15.96
CA GLY A 372 -27.64 14.58 15.85
C GLY A 372 -28.50 14.98 14.64
N VAL A 373 -28.44 14.22 13.53
CA VAL A 373 -29.39 14.37 12.40
C VAL A 373 -30.81 14.04 12.82
N LEU A 374 -31.03 12.95 13.56
CA LEU A 374 -32.36 12.58 14.09
C LEU A 374 -32.89 13.62 15.08
N ILE A 375 -32.04 14.20 15.94
CA ILE A 375 -32.42 15.31 16.83
C ILE A 375 -32.82 16.54 16.02
N GLY A 376 -32.02 16.92 15.02
CA GLY A 376 -32.33 18.07 14.17
C GLY A 376 -33.60 17.89 13.32
N PHE A 377 -33.84 16.67 12.83
CA PHE A 377 -35.10 16.30 12.17
C PHE A 377 -36.29 16.42 13.13
N ALA A 378 -36.20 15.85 14.33
CA ALA A 378 -37.28 15.93 15.33
C ALA A 378 -37.61 17.38 15.73
N LEU A 379 -36.60 18.26 15.80
CA LEU A 379 -36.79 19.70 16.04
C LEU A 379 -37.53 20.38 14.87
N ILE A 380 -37.23 20.03 13.61
CA ILE A 380 -38.00 20.53 12.45
C ILE A 380 -39.45 20.04 12.55
N SER A 381 -39.68 18.75 12.81
CA SER A 381 -41.02 18.17 12.95
C SER A 381 -41.83 18.78 14.11
N SER A 382 -41.17 19.30 15.15
CA SER A 382 -41.82 20.03 16.25
C SER A 382 -42.07 21.52 15.97
N GLY A 383 -41.82 22.01 14.75
CA GLY A 383 -41.98 23.41 14.36
C GLY A 383 -40.80 24.33 14.70
N ALA A 384 -39.69 23.79 15.20
CA ALA A 384 -38.47 24.55 15.52
C ALA A 384 -37.48 24.52 14.34
N GLU A 385 -37.97 24.83 13.14
CA GLU A 385 -37.29 24.61 11.85
C GLU A 385 -35.84 25.13 11.82
N GLY A 386 -35.64 26.40 12.17
CA GLY A 386 -34.31 27.02 12.17
C GLY A 386 -33.34 26.38 13.16
N ALA A 387 -33.81 25.97 14.35
CA ALA A 387 -32.97 25.30 15.34
C ALA A 387 -32.59 23.88 14.87
N GLY A 388 -33.56 23.13 14.33
CA GLY A 388 -33.33 21.79 13.81
C GLY A 388 -32.37 21.76 12.61
N ALA A 389 -32.53 22.69 11.66
CA ALA A 389 -31.61 22.85 10.53
C ALA A 389 -30.18 23.15 10.98
N VAL A 390 -30.00 24.08 11.94
CA VAL A 390 -28.68 24.38 12.52
C VAL A 390 -28.08 23.16 13.22
N VAL A 391 -28.87 22.41 13.99
CA VAL A 391 -28.40 21.18 14.66
C VAL A 391 -27.94 20.12 13.65
N MET A 392 -28.69 19.87 12.57
CA MET A 392 -28.27 18.90 11.54
C MET A 392 -26.96 19.33 10.87
N ILE A 393 -26.87 20.58 10.41
CA ILE A 393 -25.68 21.10 9.70
C ILE A 393 -24.44 21.05 10.61
N LEU A 394 -24.56 21.52 11.86
CA LEU A 394 -23.44 21.50 12.80
C LEU A 394 -23.04 20.08 13.19
N THR A 395 -23.99 19.16 13.38
CA THR A 395 -23.67 17.75 13.68
C THR A 395 -22.90 17.12 12.53
N VAL A 396 -23.38 17.26 11.29
CA VAL A 396 -22.71 16.70 10.10
C VAL A 396 -21.31 17.32 9.94
N LEU A 397 -21.17 18.64 10.05
CA LEU A 397 -19.89 19.33 9.90
C LEU A 397 -18.89 18.92 10.99
N ILE A 398 -19.29 18.95 12.27
CA ILE A 398 -18.43 18.60 13.40
C ILE A 398 -18.10 17.10 13.38
N GLY A 399 -19.06 16.24 13.05
CA GLY A 399 -18.87 14.80 12.94
C GLY A 399 -17.89 14.43 11.82
N LEU A 400 -18.04 15.00 10.64
CA LEU A 400 -17.13 14.75 9.51
C LEU A 400 -15.73 15.33 9.76
N VAL A 401 -15.62 16.60 10.18
CA VAL A 401 -14.31 17.24 10.42
C VAL A 401 -13.60 16.63 11.63
N GLY A 402 -14.30 16.45 12.75
CA GLY A 402 -13.77 15.81 13.95
C GLY A 402 -13.40 14.35 13.72
N GLY A 403 -14.25 13.61 13.01
CA GLY A 403 -13.99 12.23 12.58
C GLY A 403 -12.76 12.13 11.67
N LEU A 404 -12.60 13.03 10.70
CA LEU A 404 -11.43 13.10 9.82
C LEU A 404 -10.14 13.42 10.58
N VAL A 405 -10.17 14.40 11.50
CA VAL A 405 -9.01 14.76 12.33
C VAL A 405 -8.63 13.59 13.24
N LEU A 406 -9.60 12.93 13.87
CA LEU A 406 -9.36 11.75 14.71
C LEU A 406 -8.82 10.57 13.88
N ALA A 407 -9.39 10.31 12.71
CA ALA A 407 -8.92 9.27 11.79
C ALA A 407 -7.49 9.53 11.32
N ALA A 408 -7.16 10.77 10.93
CA ALA A 408 -5.79 11.15 10.54
C ALA A 408 -4.81 10.99 11.71
N TRP A 409 -5.19 11.40 12.92
CA TRP A 409 -4.37 11.26 14.11
C TRP A 409 -4.09 9.80 14.46
N ILE A 410 -5.12 8.94 14.49
CA ILE A 410 -4.97 7.49 14.72
C ILE A 410 -4.14 6.86 13.60
N SER A 411 -4.42 7.18 12.34
CA SER A 411 -3.73 6.58 11.17
C SER A 411 -2.22 6.83 11.22
N VAL A 412 -1.79 8.07 11.49
CA VAL A 412 -0.36 8.41 11.65
C VAL A 412 0.28 7.62 12.79
N ARG A 413 -0.42 7.42 13.91
CA ARG A 413 0.10 6.67 15.07
C ARG A 413 0.35 5.20 14.76
N ILE A 414 -0.52 4.57 13.97
CA ILE A 414 -0.47 3.13 13.65
C ILE A 414 0.22 2.82 12.31
N TYR A 415 0.63 3.84 11.56
CA TYR A 415 1.11 3.72 10.18
C TYR A 415 2.29 2.76 10.00
N PHE A 416 3.24 2.76 10.95
CA PHE A 416 4.45 1.93 10.86
C PHE A 416 4.26 0.49 11.37
N ALA A 417 3.05 0.10 11.80
CA ALA A 417 2.80 -1.24 12.31
C ALA A 417 3.13 -2.34 11.28
N MET A 418 2.97 -2.08 9.99
CA MET A 418 3.27 -3.04 8.93
C MET A 418 4.79 -3.27 8.75
N PRO A 419 5.64 -2.22 8.58
CA PRO A 419 7.09 -2.34 8.75
C PRO A 419 7.53 -3.05 10.04
N ILE A 420 6.85 -2.82 11.15
CA ILE A 420 7.20 -3.44 12.44
C ILE A 420 6.85 -4.94 12.48
N VAL A 421 5.69 -5.37 11.97
CA VAL A 421 5.33 -6.80 11.87
C VAL A 421 6.30 -7.56 10.96
N VAL A 422 6.67 -6.95 9.83
CA VAL A 422 7.49 -7.61 8.79
C VAL A 422 8.97 -7.62 9.16
N LEU A 423 9.55 -6.46 9.51
CA LEU A 423 11.00 -6.31 9.70
C LEU A 423 11.43 -6.67 11.13
N GLU A 424 10.70 -6.20 12.14
CA GLU A 424 11.02 -6.51 13.55
C GLU A 424 10.41 -7.82 14.06
N ARG A 425 9.58 -8.47 13.21
CA ARG A 425 8.99 -9.78 13.50
C ARG A 425 8.06 -9.79 14.73
N LEU A 426 7.47 -8.65 15.10
CA LEU A 426 6.52 -8.54 16.21
C LEU A 426 5.11 -9.04 15.86
N SER A 427 4.31 -9.33 16.89
CA SER A 427 2.88 -9.62 16.75
C SER A 427 2.07 -8.33 16.47
N PRO A 428 0.89 -8.41 15.84
CA PRO A 428 0.12 -7.24 15.41
C PRO A 428 -0.13 -6.19 16.50
N THR A 429 -0.59 -6.63 17.68
CA THR A 429 -0.87 -5.75 18.82
C THR A 429 0.39 -5.06 19.35
N ARG A 430 1.51 -5.79 19.46
CA ARG A 430 2.82 -5.23 19.85
C ARG A 430 3.36 -4.27 18.80
N ALA A 431 3.10 -4.53 17.52
CA ALA A 431 3.50 -3.67 16.42
C ALA A 431 2.74 -2.33 16.41
N LEU A 432 1.41 -2.33 16.65
CA LEU A 432 0.64 -1.11 16.86
C LEU A 432 1.18 -0.30 18.06
N ALA A 433 1.35 -0.96 19.22
CA ALA A 433 1.87 -0.31 20.42
C ALA A 433 3.29 0.27 20.21
N ARG A 434 4.13 -0.37 19.40
CA ARG A 434 5.47 0.13 19.06
C ARG A 434 5.41 1.26 18.02
N SER A 435 4.57 1.18 16.99
CA SER A 435 4.30 2.29 16.06
C SER A 435 3.85 3.54 16.81
N TRP A 436 2.99 3.36 17.82
CA TRP A 436 2.51 4.45 18.67
C TRP A 436 3.64 5.17 19.40
N ARG A 437 4.57 4.42 20.01
CA ARG A 437 5.77 4.97 20.68
C ARG A 437 6.74 5.62 19.70
N LEU A 438 6.99 4.97 18.56
CA LEU A 438 7.92 5.47 17.54
C LEU A 438 7.46 6.82 16.96
N THR A 439 6.15 7.08 16.92
CA THR A 439 5.53 8.33 16.43
C THR A 439 5.35 9.43 17.50
N GLN A 440 5.56 9.14 18.80
CA GLN A 440 5.43 10.13 19.89
C GLN A 440 6.46 11.25 19.76
N GLY A 441 6.04 12.46 19.36
CA GLY A 441 6.92 13.61 19.18
C GLY A 441 7.52 13.76 17.77
N SER A 442 7.09 12.94 16.81
CA SER A 442 7.41 13.10 15.38
C SER A 442 6.16 13.22 14.50
N TRP A 443 4.98 13.29 15.12
CA TRP A 443 3.66 13.23 14.45
C TRP A 443 3.54 14.18 13.25
N TRP A 444 3.88 15.47 13.41
CA TRP A 444 3.82 16.46 12.31
C TRP A 444 4.74 16.14 11.14
N ARG A 445 5.95 15.63 11.39
CA ARG A 445 6.89 15.21 10.34
C ARG A 445 6.34 13.99 9.60
N VAL A 446 5.82 13.00 10.33
CA VAL A 446 5.22 11.80 9.73
C VAL A 446 3.99 12.21 8.91
N PHE A 447 3.01 12.86 9.53
CA PHE A 447 1.81 13.39 8.87
C PHE A 447 2.14 14.19 7.60
N GLY A 448 3.08 15.15 7.68
CA GLY A 448 3.48 15.95 6.53
C GLY A 448 4.10 15.15 5.38
N VAL A 449 4.95 14.15 5.67
CA VAL A 449 5.50 13.27 4.63
C VAL A 449 4.42 12.36 4.04
N LEU A 450 3.52 11.82 4.86
CA LEU A 450 2.41 10.98 4.39
C LEU A 450 1.42 11.77 3.53
N LEU A 451 1.06 12.98 3.96
CA LEU A 451 0.17 13.89 3.23
C LEU A 451 0.81 14.34 1.90
N LEU A 452 2.10 14.67 1.89
CA LEU A 452 2.84 14.99 0.67
C LEU A 452 2.88 13.80 -0.29
N THR A 453 3.11 12.59 0.23
CA THR A 453 3.14 11.36 -0.58
C THR A 453 1.76 11.06 -1.14
N LEU A 454 0.70 11.19 -0.33
CA LEU A 454 -0.69 11.03 -0.74
C LEU A 454 -1.07 12.02 -1.85
N LEU A 455 -0.72 13.30 -1.69
CA LEU A 455 -0.99 14.34 -2.70
C LEU A 455 -0.23 14.07 -4.01
N LEU A 456 1.07 13.79 -3.93
CA LEU A 456 1.92 13.51 -5.10
C LEU A 456 1.41 12.28 -5.85
N VAL A 457 1.18 11.17 -5.14
CA VAL A 457 0.69 9.92 -5.75
C VAL A 457 -0.73 10.08 -6.26
N GLY A 458 -1.60 10.82 -5.56
CA GLY A 458 -2.96 11.13 -5.99
C GLY A 458 -2.98 11.90 -7.31
N VAL A 459 -2.23 13.01 -7.40
CA VAL A 459 -2.12 13.81 -8.64
C VAL A 459 -1.57 12.98 -9.79
N VAL A 460 -0.48 12.22 -9.57
CA VAL A 460 0.09 11.33 -10.59
C VAL A 460 -0.91 10.25 -11.03
N SER A 461 -1.65 9.65 -10.09
CA SER A 461 -2.66 8.63 -10.40
C SER A 461 -3.81 9.20 -11.23
N GLN A 462 -4.32 10.39 -10.88
CA GLN A 462 -5.39 11.05 -11.63
C GLN A 462 -4.94 11.42 -13.05
N LEU A 463 -3.74 12.02 -13.21
CA LEU A 463 -3.17 12.34 -14.52
C LEU A 463 -3.00 11.10 -15.41
N LEU A 464 -2.53 9.98 -14.84
CA LEU A 464 -2.35 8.73 -15.58
C LEU A 464 -3.67 8.00 -15.86
N THR A 465 -4.68 8.11 -14.99
CA THR A 465 -6.00 7.44 -15.16
C THR A 465 -6.87 8.17 -16.17
N THR A 466 -6.74 9.51 -16.26
CA THR A 466 -7.52 10.36 -17.17
C THR A 466 -7.57 9.87 -18.63
N PRO A 467 -6.46 9.51 -19.31
CA PRO A 467 -6.53 9.00 -20.68
C PRO A 467 -7.30 7.68 -20.79
N PHE A 468 -7.18 6.76 -19.83
CA PHE A 468 -7.98 5.52 -19.82
C PHE A 468 -9.47 5.83 -19.64
N THR A 469 -9.82 6.78 -18.75
CA THR A 469 -11.20 7.23 -18.58
C THR A 469 -11.75 7.86 -19.85
N VAL A 470 -11.05 8.81 -20.48
CA VAL A 470 -11.50 9.45 -21.72
C VAL A 470 -11.68 8.43 -22.84
N LEU A 471 -10.70 7.55 -23.05
CA LEU A 471 -10.78 6.50 -24.07
C LEU A 471 -11.89 5.48 -23.79
N SER A 472 -12.24 5.23 -22.52
CA SER A 472 -13.31 4.28 -22.16
C SER A 472 -14.71 4.74 -22.56
N VAL A 473 -14.93 6.05 -22.73
CA VAL A 473 -16.24 6.60 -23.17
C VAL A 473 -16.38 6.60 -24.69
N VAL A 474 -15.27 6.56 -25.45
CA VAL A 474 -15.32 6.62 -26.93
C VAL A 474 -16.21 5.54 -27.56
N PRO A 475 -16.18 4.26 -27.14
CA PRO A 475 -17.09 3.24 -27.67
C PRO A 475 -18.58 3.55 -27.42
N SER A 476 -18.92 4.24 -26.32
CA SER A 476 -20.30 4.63 -26.00
C SER A 476 -20.89 5.66 -26.96
N PHE A 477 -20.04 6.48 -27.60
CA PHE A 477 -20.47 7.42 -28.64
C PHE A 477 -20.51 6.80 -30.04
N LEU A 478 -19.61 5.87 -30.34
CA LEU A 478 -19.51 5.23 -31.65
C LEU A 478 -20.49 4.07 -31.84
N PHE A 479 -20.85 3.39 -30.75
CA PHE A 479 -21.65 2.17 -30.74
C PHE A 479 -22.75 2.24 -29.66
N PRO A 480 -23.68 3.22 -29.72
CA PRO A 480 -24.70 3.41 -28.70
C PRO A 480 -25.64 2.20 -28.63
N GLY A 481 -25.93 1.73 -27.41
CA GLY A 481 -26.81 0.59 -27.15
C GLY A 481 -26.15 -0.80 -27.26
N GLU A 482 -24.90 -0.89 -27.72
CA GLU A 482 -24.21 -2.17 -27.88
C GLU A 482 -23.81 -2.80 -26.52
N ALA A 483 -24.22 -4.05 -26.30
CA ALA A 483 -24.04 -4.73 -25.00
C ALA A 483 -22.56 -4.95 -24.59
N TRP A 484 -21.63 -4.96 -25.55
CA TRP A 484 -20.20 -5.13 -25.29
C TRP A 484 -19.51 -3.84 -24.83
N VAL A 485 -20.09 -2.66 -25.09
CA VAL A 485 -19.47 -1.35 -24.83
C VAL A 485 -19.15 -1.11 -23.36
N PRO A 486 -20.07 -1.32 -22.39
CA PRO A 486 -19.74 -1.14 -20.97
C PRO A 486 -18.64 -2.10 -20.48
N VAL A 487 -18.59 -3.31 -21.06
CA VAL A 487 -17.56 -4.31 -20.74
C VAL A 487 -16.19 -3.86 -21.25
N ALA A 488 -16.10 -3.35 -22.48
CA ALA A 488 -14.86 -2.81 -23.04
C ALA A 488 -14.39 -1.55 -22.30
N ALA A 489 -15.31 -0.65 -21.94
CA ALA A 489 -15.03 0.53 -21.13
C ALA A 489 -14.47 0.16 -19.75
N GLY A 490 -15.14 -0.76 -19.04
CA GLY A 490 -14.69 -1.28 -17.74
C GLY A 490 -13.35 -1.99 -17.82
N ALA A 491 -13.12 -2.82 -18.84
CA ALA A 491 -11.84 -3.49 -19.07
C ALA A 491 -10.69 -2.50 -19.32
N LEU A 492 -10.94 -1.40 -20.05
CA LEU A 492 -9.92 -0.38 -20.30
C LEU A 492 -9.57 0.41 -19.02
N ILE A 493 -10.57 0.79 -18.23
CA ILE A 493 -10.38 1.42 -16.91
C ILE A 493 -9.58 0.49 -16.00
N TYR A 494 -9.97 -0.78 -15.91
CA TYR A 494 -9.29 -1.81 -15.14
C TYR A 494 -7.80 -1.96 -15.52
N VAL A 495 -7.50 -2.09 -16.81
CA VAL A 495 -6.12 -2.16 -17.31
C VAL A 495 -5.33 -0.92 -16.90
N GLY A 496 -5.91 0.27 -17.05
CA GLY A 496 -5.31 1.52 -16.57
C GLY A 496 -5.01 1.50 -15.08
N THR A 497 -6.00 1.17 -14.25
CA THR A 497 -5.86 1.10 -12.78
C THR A 497 -4.80 0.08 -12.35
N VAL A 498 -4.76 -1.09 -12.97
CA VAL A 498 -3.76 -2.15 -12.68
C VAL A 498 -2.35 -1.71 -13.09
N LEU A 499 -2.18 -1.09 -14.26
CA LEU A 499 -0.89 -0.56 -14.70
C LEU A 499 -0.40 0.55 -13.76
N ILE A 500 -1.26 1.50 -13.40
CA ILE A 500 -0.91 2.65 -12.54
C ILE A 500 -0.58 2.19 -11.12
N SER A 501 -1.42 1.34 -10.53
CA SER A 501 -1.21 0.79 -9.19
C SER A 501 0.07 -0.04 -9.09
N SER A 502 0.52 -0.68 -10.18
CA SER A 502 1.78 -1.43 -10.22
C SER A 502 3.04 -0.57 -9.98
N PHE A 503 2.97 0.74 -10.22
CA PHE A 503 4.06 1.69 -9.95
C PHE A 503 3.82 2.52 -8.69
N THR A 504 2.59 2.98 -8.45
CA THR A 504 2.28 3.88 -7.33
C THR A 504 2.28 3.17 -5.98
N THR A 505 1.89 1.89 -5.93
CA THR A 505 1.95 1.07 -4.71
C THR A 505 3.38 0.87 -4.21
N PRO A 506 4.34 0.33 -5.00
CA PRO A 506 5.71 0.15 -4.52
C PRO A 506 6.43 1.47 -4.24
N PHE A 507 6.05 2.58 -4.87
CA PHE A 507 6.54 3.90 -4.49
C PHE A 507 6.07 4.28 -3.08
N THR A 508 4.77 4.15 -2.81
CA THR A 508 4.16 4.47 -1.51
C THR A 508 4.73 3.59 -0.38
N VAL A 509 4.88 2.29 -0.62
CA VAL A 509 5.48 1.34 0.35
C VAL A 509 6.99 1.60 0.50
N GLY A 510 7.66 2.04 -0.57
CA GLY A 510 9.03 2.57 -0.54
C GLY A 510 9.17 3.72 0.45
N VAL A 511 8.40 4.79 0.26
CA VAL A 511 8.45 5.99 1.13
C VAL A 511 8.08 5.65 2.57
N SER A 512 7.04 4.83 2.81
CA SER A 512 6.63 4.45 4.17
C SER A 512 7.67 3.63 4.91
N THR A 513 8.29 2.65 4.24
CA THR A 513 9.32 1.79 4.84
C THR A 513 10.61 2.57 5.09
N LEU A 514 11.02 3.46 4.17
CA LEU A 514 12.18 4.32 4.37
C LEU A 514 11.95 5.37 5.47
N LEU A 515 10.74 5.91 5.60
CA LEU A 515 10.39 6.82 6.69
C LEU A 515 10.41 6.11 8.06
N TYR A 516 10.00 4.85 8.13
CA TYR A 516 10.17 4.01 9.31
C TYR A 516 11.65 3.80 9.67
N ILE A 517 12.51 3.51 8.68
CA ILE A 517 13.96 3.35 8.90
C ILE A 517 14.60 4.68 9.34
N ASP A 518 14.25 5.81 8.72
CA ASP A 518 14.64 7.17 9.16
C ASP A 518 14.28 7.42 10.63
N LEU A 519 13.08 7.03 11.03
CA LEU A 519 12.61 7.27 12.40
C LEU A 519 13.34 6.39 13.42
N ARG A 520 13.77 5.17 13.04
CA ARG A 520 14.66 4.33 13.86
C ARG A 520 16.11 4.82 13.87
N MET A 521 16.65 5.35 12.78
CA MET A 521 17.96 6.03 12.81
C MET A 521 17.94 7.21 13.78
N ARG A 522 16.94 8.09 13.68
CA ARG A 522 16.80 9.30 14.53
C ARG A 522 16.53 9.03 16.01
N ARG A 523 16.01 7.86 16.39
CA ARG A 523 15.55 7.56 17.77
C ARG A 523 16.24 6.40 18.45
N GLU A 524 16.74 5.43 17.69
CA GLU A 524 17.33 4.19 18.21
C GLU A 524 18.79 4.00 17.77
N GLY A 525 19.39 4.99 17.11
CA GLY A 525 20.78 4.95 16.64
C GLY A 525 21.05 3.82 15.64
N LEU A 526 20.06 3.48 14.80
CA LEU A 526 20.18 2.38 13.84
C LEU A 526 21.32 2.61 12.83
N ASP A 527 21.60 3.86 12.48
CA ASP A 527 22.74 4.30 11.67
C ASP A 527 24.09 3.98 12.34
N LEU A 528 24.22 4.22 13.66
CA LEU A 528 25.42 3.84 14.41
C LEU A 528 25.67 2.33 14.35
N LYS A 529 24.64 1.51 14.56
CA LYS A 529 24.73 0.03 14.49
C LYS A 529 25.17 -0.43 13.10
N LEU A 530 24.60 0.15 12.05
CA LEU A 530 24.96 -0.12 10.65
C LEU A 530 26.42 0.26 10.36
N HIS A 531 26.87 1.42 10.86
CA HIS A 531 28.27 1.85 10.72
C HIS A 531 29.24 0.94 11.47
N THR A 532 28.95 0.55 12.72
CA THR A 532 29.79 -0.39 13.49
C THR A 532 29.90 -1.75 12.80
N ALA A 533 28.78 -2.33 12.34
CA ALA A 533 28.79 -3.60 11.63
C ALA A 533 29.58 -3.54 10.31
N SER A 534 29.40 -2.45 9.54
CA SER A 534 30.15 -2.20 8.30
C SER A 534 31.65 -1.99 8.54
N GLN A 535 32.05 -1.35 9.64
CA GLN A 535 33.47 -1.19 10.01
C GLN A 535 34.09 -2.49 10.51
N ALA A 536 33.31 -3.34 11.18
CA ALA A 536 33.73 -4.65 11.63
C ALA A 536 33.75 -5.71 10.50
N GLY A 537 33.48 -5.34 9.25
CA GLY A 537 33.50 -6.26 8.09
C GLY A 537 32.40 -7.33 8.09
N HIS A 538 31.39 -7.21 8.96
CA HIS A 538 30.29 -8.17 9.04
C HIS A 538 29.21 -7.84 7.99
N GLU A 539 28.72 -8.86 7.27
CA GLU A 539 27.51 -8.70 6.47
C GLU A 539 26.33 -8.39 7.38
N VAL A 540 25.63 -7.27 7.13
CA VAL A 540 24.45 -6.90 7.92
C VAL A 540 23.24 -7.67 7.41
N GLY A 541 22.78 -8.64 8.19
CA GLY A 541 21.55 -9.37 7.91
C GLY A 541 20.29 -8.70 8.49
N PRO A 542 19.10 -9.27 8.22
CA PRO A 542 17.81 -8.74 8.67
C PRO A 542 17.65 -8.73 10.20
N GLU A 543 18.49 -9.42 10.94
CA GLU A 543 18.53 -9.42 12.41
C GLU A 543 18.78 -8.03 13.02
N ILE A 544 19.40 -7.09 12.28
CA ILE A 544 19.58 -5.70 12.75
C ILE A 544 18.25 -4.97 13.00
N TYR A 545 17.16 -5.43 12.39
CA TYR A 545 15.83 -4.86 12.63
C TYR A 545 15.13 -5.42 13.87
N LEU A 546 15.62 -6.51 14.47
CA LEU A 546 14.99 -7.08 15.65
C LEU A 546 15.06 -6.12 16.84
N PRO A 547 14.09 -6.18 17.78
CA PRO A 547 14.21 -5.47 19.04
C PRO A 547 15.45 -5.99 19.79
N GLU A 548 16.16 -5.09 20.47
CA GLU A 548 17.16 -5.50 21.45
C GLU A 548 16.49 -6.39 22.49
N ARG A 549 17.09 -7.56 22.75
CA ARG A 549 16.71 -8.34 23.93
C ARG A 549 17.14 -7.50 25.13
N GLN A 550 16.16 -7.01 25.88
CA GLN A 550 16.42 -6.47 27.21
C GLN A 550 17.02 -7.62 28.03
N ALA A 551 18.29 -7.47 28.38
CA ALA A 551 19.05 -8.41 29.20
C ALA A 551 18.79 -8.12 30.69
#